data_AF-A0A969L4T6-F1
#
_entry.id   AF-A0A969L4T6-F1
#
_cell.length_a   1.000
_cell.length_b   1.000
_cell.length_c   1.000
_cell.angle_alpha   90.00
_cell.angle_beta   90.00
_cell.angle_gamma   90.00
#
_symmetry.space_group_name_H-M   'P 1'
#
loop_
_entity.id
_entity.type
_entity.pdbx_description
1 polymer ?
#
loop_
_entity_poly.entity_id
_entity_poly.type
_entity_poly.pdbx_seq_one_letter_code
_entity_poly.pdbx_strand_id
1 'polypeptide(L)'
;LFIKQIKDKPILDQLYLTLEKYYADLNFLPTRMLARLYPFSIFNDQLARYSAFTIDTPNDKLFTFFQQLKFDRNAETFRVDGEVVDREQIQKISFLLRENLVYNISSSTQDEEVDLSNFWISQDPCDCARCNFERLKFSAIYQKLQESLGQNAHELLKNAYMHYQLGDFKVAFDIYKNLTEEKEKRNFNITHFISYYNLKKLYAFIRHEYAGADKEDVLREIRNIDLDKLLNQLASDEVGKEVAKWISQEEFLKQASLALDAIVLSIRSNYQLDIAGGTSQNNDVYRLISEYAEAELFLNSNYIIFDQFREFEVLTDKFIEGIIASYAIRSSESSRVQHLNDYLLRVILFYANPDSLKRLFQRYPLANKSIPISEENSFFAKVENFLSDYERLNDVFSKKEGRWDFFQNQKYNKIFQNLLILLARISIKEDTFRHIFTLLLNYLNEFSPYISRQSHATIQYFLASKHQMITLENWESLLNLAVKNPDYHKSQIIATITYFLKEDHHYQISDEALIDKLLHLSQKALDRPRRPDAYIEYLVYYARIFGPEHQEKLKDRALKAIEQMPTYWETSYIDAVLFDLIDYQSYWAEYLAEVRAIAPPIGAPDMNNPARERFHQLLSAS
;
A
#
# COMPACT_ATOMS: atom_id res chain seq x y z
N LEU A 1 33.49 23.15 17.56
CA LEU A 1 33.32 24.61 17.50
C LEU A 1 31.86 25.01 17.74
N PHE A 2 30.91 24.52 16.93
CA PHE A 2 29.47 24.78 17.09
C PHE A 2 28.94 24.58 18.51
N ILE A 3 29.15 23.39 19.13
CA ILE A 3 28.66 23.14 20.50
C ILE A 3 29.21 24.15 21.51
N LYS A 4 30.48 24.56 21.37
CA LYS A 4 31.09 25.59 22.24
C LYS A 4 30.41 26.95 22.12
N GLN A 5 29.77 27.24 20.99
CA GLN A 5 29.06 28.51 20.74
C GLN A 5 27.64 28.51 21.32
N ILE A 6 27.02 27.33 21.49
CA ILE A 6 25.62 27.23 21.96
C ILE A 6 25.50 26.78 23.41
N LYS A 7 26.48 26.08 23.98
CA LYS A 7 26.38 25.46 25.33
C LYS A 7 26.03 26.41 26.49
N ASP A 8 26.33 27.70 26.34
CA ASP A 8 26.11 28.71 27.38
C ASP A 8 24.77 29.47 27.18
N LYS A 9 24.02 29.15 26.11
CA LYS A 9 22.69 29.72 25.83
C LYS A 9 21.58 29.03 26.65
N PRO A 10 20.37 29.61 26.77
CA PRO A 10 19.19 28.91 27.26
C PRO A 10 18.93 27.58 26.53
N ILE A 11 18.37 26.58 27.22
CA ILE A 11 18.17 25.24 26.67
C ILE A 11 17.26 25.21 25.42
N LEU A 12 16.27 26.11 25.37
CA LEU A 12 15.43 26.35 24.19
C LEU A 12 16.29 26.74 22.98
N ASP A 13 17.15 27.75 23.11
CA ASP A 13 18.05 28.19 22.04
C ASP A 13 19.04 27.09 21.64
N GLN A 14 19.55 26.32 22.60
CA GLN A 14 20.45 25.21 22.32
C GLN A 14 19.79 24.16 21.42
N LEU A 15 18.55 23.79 21.74
CA LEU A 15 17.78 22.82 20.98
C LEU A 15 17.40 23.38 19.61
N TYR A 16 16.87 24.60 19.56
CA TYR A 16 16.47 25.29 18.33
C TYR A 16 17.64 25.37 17.34
N LEU A 17 18.79 25.92 17.76
CA LEU A 17 19.95 26.12 16.89
C LEU A 17 20.57 24.80 16.43
N THR A 18 20.51 23.76 17.27
CA THR A 18 20.98 22.42 16.89
C THR A 18 20.11 21.87 15.78
N LEU A 19 18.79 21.83 15.97
CA LEU A 19 17.87 21.30 14.97
C LEU A 19 17.91 22.13 13.69
N GLU A 20 17.91 23.46 13.79
CA GLU A 20 18.04 24.34 12.63
C GLU A 20 19.29 24.06 11.80
N LYS A 21 20.43 23.79 12.45
CA LYS A 21 21.67 23.46 11.75
C LYS A 21 21.59 22.15 10.98
N TYR A 22 21.13 21.07 11.62
CA TYR A 22 21.19 19.72 11.02
C TYR A 22 20.04 19.42 10.06
N TYR A 23 18.92 20.14 10.18
CA TYR A 23 17.78 20.05 9.26
C TYR A 23 17.82 21.13 8.16
N ALA A 24 18.93 21.86 8.03
CA ALA A 24 19.09 22.85 6.95
C ALA A 24 19.02 22.20 5.55
N ASP A 25 19.51 20.96 5.44
CA ASP A 25 19.58 20.21 4.18
C ASP A 25 18.90 18.82 4.26
N LEU A 26 18.22 18.51 5.36
CA LEU A 26 17.55 17.23 5.61
C LEU A 26 16.18 17.46 6.24
N ASN A 27 15.20 16.63 5.90
CA ASN A 27 13.90 16.63 6.59
C ASN A 27 13.80 15.52 7.63
N PHE A 28 14.69 14.53 7.58
CA PHE A 28 14.74 13.44 8.54
C PHE A 28 16.20 13.06 8.81
N LEU A 29 16.58 13.02 10.08
CA LEU A 29 17.86 12.54 10.55
C LEU A 29 17.68 11.17 11.21
N PRO A 30 18.56 10.19 10.97
CA PRO A 30 18.45 8.89 11.63
C PRO A 30 18.40 9.08 13.14
N THR A 31 17.46 8.42 13.82
CA THR A 31 17.10 8.73 15.21
C THR A 31 18.29 8.54 16.15
N ARG A 32 19.10 7.51 15.90
CA ARG A 32 20.39 7.27 16.58
C ARG A 32 21.41 8.39 16.39
N MET A 33 21.39 9.07 15.24
CA MET A 33 22.28 10.21 14.98
C MET A 33 21.73 11.46 15.67
N LEU A 34 20.42 11.69 15.62
CA LEU A 34 19.73 12.76 16.35
C LEU A 34 19.98 12.69 17.86
N ALA A 35 19.80 11.50 18.46
CA ALA A 35 20.03 11.29 19.90
C ALA A 35 21.47 11.60 20.32
N ARG A 36 22.46 11.40 19.43
CA ARG A 36 23.88 11.70 19.71
C ARG A 36 24.21 13.19 19.65
N LEU A 37 23.29 14.03 19.18
CA LEU A 37 23.52 15.48 19.12
C LEU A 37 23.35 16.12 20.49
N TYR A 38 24.13 17.17 20.75
CA TYR A 38 23.84 18.11 21.84
C TYR A 38 22.59 18.91 21.48
N PRO A 39 21.61 19.17 22.38
CA PRO A 39 21.65 18.90 23.82
C PRO A 39 21.07 17.55 24.26
N PHE A 40 20.69 16.63 23.36
CA PHE A 40 20.19 15.31 23.77
C PHE A 40 21.27 14.49 24.48
N SER A 41 22.47 14.43 23.90
CA SER A 41 23.65 13.84 24.55
C SER A 41 24.52 14.92 25.18
N ILE A 42 25.20 14.58 26.28
CA ILE A 42 26.21 15.42 26.92
C ILE A 42 27.62 14.84 26.73
N PHE A 43 28.65 15.65 26.96
CA PHE A 43 30.05 15.22 26.82
C PHE A 43 30.41 14.11 27.84
N ASN A 44 31.46 13.32 27.55
CA ASN A 44 32.02 12.22 28.38
C ASN A 44 31.20 10.91 28.39
N ASP A 45 30.95 10.33 27.22
CA ASP A 45 30.34 8.99 27.03
C ASP A 45 28.89 8.82 27.53
N GLN A 46 28.26 9.89 27.99
CA GLN A 46 26.84 9.92 28.33
C GLN A 46 26.00 10.20 27.06
N LEU A 47 25.75 9.13 26.33
CA LEU A 47 24.96 9.15 25.09
C LEU A 47 23.48 8.93 25.38
N ALA A 48 22.64 9.80 24.82
CA ALA A 48 21.22 9.54 24.74
C ALA A 48 20.94 8.33 23.85
N ARG A 49 19.84 7.64 24.14
CA ARG A 49 19.41 6.46 23.39
C ARG A 49 18.04 6.70 22.82
N TYR A 50 17.83 6.25 21.59
CA TYR A 50 16.51 6.21 20.99
C TYR A 50 15.95 4.80 21.09
N SER A 51 14.69 4.68 21.50
CA SER A 51 13.95 3.43 21.46
C SER A 51 12.45 3.72 21.38
N ALA A 52 11.76 3.12 20.41
CA ALA A 52 10.30 3.13 20.29
C ALA A 52 9.69 4.53 20.48
N PHE A 53 10.09 5.48 19.64
CA PHE A 53 9.63 6.88 19.66
C PHE A 53 10.06 7.75 20.84
N THR A 54 10.94 7.22 21.70
CA THR A 54 11.42 7.91 22.90
C THR A 54 12.92 8.18 22.80
N ILE A 55 13.34 9.40 23.14
CA ILE A 55 14.74 9.70 23.44
C ILE A 55 14.95 9.67 24.95
N ASP A 56 15.74 8.72 25.42
CA ASP A 56 16.26 8.65 26.78
C ASP A 56 17.52 9.53 26.86
N THR A 57 17.41 10.70 27.50
CA THR A 57 18.47 11.70 27.58
C THR A 57 19.16 11.73 28.94
N PRO A 58 20.50 11.80 29.00
CA PRO A 58 21.24 12.08 30.23
C PRO A 58 21.29 13.59 30.57
N ASN A 59 20.68 14.46 29.76
CA ASN A 59 20.68 15.90 30.01
C ASN A 59 19.45 16.30 30.84
N ASP A 60 19.60 16.30 32.17
CA ASP A 60 18.52 16.68 33.08
C ASP A 60 17.92 18.06 32.77
N LYS A 61 18.72 19.03 32.29
CA LYS A 61 18.20 20.35 31.93
C LYS A 61 17.24 20.31 30.75
N LEU A 62 17.50 19.43 29.78
CA LEU A 62 16.62 19.24 28.63
C LEU A 62 15.33 18.56 29.06
N PHE A 63 15.44 17.52 29.89
CA PHE A 63 14.28 16.81 30.43
C PHE A 63 13.39 17.74 31.26
N THR A 64 13.96 18.45 32.24
CA THR A 64 13.23 19.41 33.08
C THR A 64 12.56 20.51 32.25
N PHE A 65 13.21 20.99 31.18
CA PHE A 65 12.60 21.96 30.28
C PHE A 65 11.29 21.46 29.67
N PHE A 66 11.26 20.23 29.12
CA PHE A 66 10.04 19.66 28.55
C PHE A 66 8.98 19.35 29.62
N GLN A 67 9.41 18.92 30.81
CA GLN A 67 8.52 18.68 31.95
C GLN A 67 7.82 19.97 32.42
N GLN A 68 8.51 21.10 32.37
CA GLN A 68 8.00 22.41 32.79
C GLN A 68 7.23 23.14 31.67
N LEU A 69 7.42 22.75 30.40
CA LEU A 69 6.78 23.38 29.25
C LEU A 69 5.26 23.14 29.30
N LYS A 70 4.50 24.23 29.23
CA LYS A 70 3.02 24.19 29.22
C LYS A 70 2.47 25.05 28.08
N PHE A 71 1.44 24.55 27.40
CA PHE A 71 0.70 25.32 26.40
C PHE A 71 -0.59 25.87 27.02
N ASP A 72 -0.68 27.20 27.11
CA ASP A 72 -1.91 27.90 27.49
C ASP A 72 -2.81 28.04 26.26
N ARG A 73 -3.86 27.21 26.19
CA ARG A 73 -4.83 27.22 25.07
C ARG A 73 -5.62 28.52 24.95
N ASN A 74 -5.82 29.26 26.04
CA ASN A 74 -6.59 30.50 26.01
C ASN A 74 -5.77 31.66 25.45
N ALA A 75 -4.50 31.72 25.83
CA ALA A 75 -3.57 32.76 25.37
C ALA A 75 -2.83 32.34 24.08
N GLU A 76 -2.94 31.08 23.66
CA GLU A 76 -2.11 30.45 22.62
C GLU A 76 -0.60 30.71 22.81
N THR A 77 -0.13 30.61 24.06
CA THR A 77 1.28 30.83 24.42
C THR A 77 1.89 29.62 25.10
N PHE A 78 3.19 29.45 24.90
CA PHE A 78 3.99 28.48 25.65
C PHE A 78 4.63 29.15 26.85
N ARG A 79 4.67 28.43 27.98
CA ARG A 79 5.32 28.89 29.21
C ARG A 79 6.23 27.84 29.82
N VAL A 80 7.33 28.29 30.41
CA VAL A 80 8.25 27.50 31.23
C VAL A 80 8.41 28.26 32.55
N ASP A 81 8.13 27.60 33.67
CA ASP A 81 8.14 28.23 35.01
C ASP A 81 7.35 29.56 35.12
N GLY A 82 6.28 29.67 34.32
CA GLY A 82 5.40 30.84 34.29
C GLY A 82 5.84 31.95 33.32
N GLU A 83 7.05 31.89 32.77
CA GLU A 83 7.56 32.82 31.78
C GLU A 83 7.15 32.42 30.36
N VAL A 84 6.76 33.38 29.53
CA VAL A 84 6.41 33.15 28.13
C VAL A 84 7.68 32.89 27.33
N VAL A 85 7.70 31.79 26.58
CA VAL A 85 8.80 31.42 25.68
C VAL A 85 8.41 31.63 24.22
N ASP A 86 9.41 31.65 23.34
CA ASP A 86 9.23 31.86 21.90
C ASP A 86 8.37 30.77 21.26
N ARG A 87 7.16 31.13 20.84
CA ARG A 87 6.19 30.23 20.21
C ARG A 87 6.71 29.63 18.90
N GLU A 88 7.38 30.43 18.07
CA GLU A 88 7.84 29.98 16.75
C GLU A 88 8.95 28.94 16.91
N GLN A 89 9.87 29.16 17.85
CA GLN A 89 10.92 28.20 18.15
C GLN A 89 10.34 26.87 18.67
N ILE A 90 9.41 26.91 19.63
CA ILE A 90 8.77 25.70 20.15
C ILE A 90 8.02 24.96 19.04
N GLN A 91 7.28 25.68 18.20
CA GLN A 91 6.57 25.07 17.08
C GLN A 91 7.52 24.38 16.10
N LYS A 92 8.65 25.03 15.76
CA LYS A 92 9.67 24.44 14.87
C LYS A 92 10.32 23.21 15.50
N ILE A 93 10.68 23.27 16.79
CA ILE A 93 11.23 22.14 17.55
C ILE A 93 10.24 20.98 17.56
N SER A 94 9.01 21.22 18.00
CA SER A 94 7.95 20.22 18.06
C SER A 94 7.69 19.58 16.70
N PHE A 95 7.66 20.38 15.63
CA PHE A 95 7.54 19.88 14.27
C PHE A 95 8.71 18.96 13.90
N LEU A 96 9.96 19.42 14.05
CA LEU A 96 11.14 18.63 13.66
C LEU A 96 11.26 17.33 14.49
N LEU A 97 10.96 17.36 15.79
CA LEU A 97 10.96 16.17 16.62
C LEU A 97 9.87 15.18 16.19
N ARG A 98 8.65 15.65 15.94
CA ARG A 98 7.54 14.82 15.48
C ARG A 98 7.82 14.18 14.13
N GLU A 99 8.29 14.96 13.16
CA GLU A 99 8.66 14.44 11.83
C GLU A 99 9.85 13.46 11.90
N ASN A 100 10.63 13.51 12.97
CA ASN A 100 11.73 12.59 13.24
C ASN A 100 11.40 11.47 14.24
N LEU A 101 10.10 11.17 14.42
CA LEU A 101 9.63 10.06 15.25
C LEU A 101 10.03 10.18 16.74
N VAL A 102 10.15 11.40 17.26
CA VAL A 102 10.37 11.65 18.69
C VAL A 102 9.08 12.18 19.28
N TYR A 103 8.34 11.28 19.93
CA TYR A 103 7.07 11.60 20.60
C TYR A 103 7.25 11.78 22.10
N ASN A 104 8.27 11.14 22.68
CA ASN A 104 8.54 11.22 24.10
C ASN A 104 10.01 11.52 24.39
N ILE A 105 10.25 12.10 25.55
CA ILE A 105 11.58 12.24 26.13
C ILE A 105 11.58 11.70 27.56
N SER A 106 12.53 10.85 27.89
CA SER A 106 12.72 10.32 29.25
C SER A 106 14.08 10.73 29.80
N SER A 107 14.22 10.76 31.12
CA SER A 107 15.52 11.00 31.75
C SER A 107 16.24 9.68 32.01
N SER A 108 17.54 9.64 31.76
CA SER A 108 18.37 8.49 32.15
C SER A 108 18.58 8.40 33.66
N THR A 109 18.23 9.45 34.41
CA THR A 109 18.40 9.55 35.86
C THR A 109 17.07 9.51 36.63
N GLN A 110 15.96 9.86 35.97
CA GLN A 110 14.61 9.91 36.54
C GLN A 110 13.71 8.94 35.80
N ASP A 111 12.98 8.08 36.51
CA ASP A 111 12.03 7.10 35.93
C ASP A 111 10.72 7.80 35.52
N GLU A 112 10.85 8.86 34.73
CA GLU A 112 9.76 9.70 34.25
C GLU A 112 9.91 9.96 32.74
N GLU A 113 8.76 10.08 32.08
CA GLU A 113 8.64 10.29 30.64
C GLU A 113 7.71 11.48 30.38
N VAL A 114 8.10 12.35 29.45
CA VAL A 114 7.30 13.50 29.02
C VAL A 114 6.81 13.27 27.59
N ASP A 115 5.48 13.24 27.45
CA ASP A 115 4.80 13.18 26.15
C ASP A 115 4.80 14.55 25.47
N LEU A 116 5.47 14.63 24.32
CA LEU A 116 5.63 15.83 23.52
C LEU A 116 4.41 16.14 22.65
N SER A 117 3.44 15.23 22.53
CA SER A 117 2.23 15.40 21.72
C SER A 117 1.38 16.60 22.16
N ASN A 118 1.45 16.94 23.45
CA ASN A 118 0.78 18.09 24.04
C ASN A 118 1.27 19.46 23.48
N PHE A 119 2.42 19.47 22.81
CA PHE A 119 3.04 20.68 22.26
C PHE A 119 2.85 20.80 20.75
N TRP A 120 2.10 19.89 20.12
CA TRP A 120 1.85 19.91 18.70
C TRP A 120 0.66 20.81 18.39
N ILE A 121 0.93 21.90 17.69
CA ILE A 121 -0.11 22.77 17.15
C ILE A 121 -0.45 22.26 15.75
N SER A 122 -1.74 22.02 15.49
CA SER A 122 -2.22 21.63 14.17
C SER A 122 -1.80 22.69 13.16
N GLN A 123 -1.01 22.29 12.16
CA GLN A 123 -0.72 23.15 11.03
C GLN A 123 -1.82 23.04 9.99
N ASP A 124 -2.01 24.10 9.22
CA ASP A 124 -2.91 24.08 8.08
C ASP A 124 -2.55 22.94 7.12
N PRO A 125 -3.56 22.30 6.51
CA PRO A 125 -3.32 21.20 5.57
C PRO A 125 -2.50 21.69 4.38
N CYS A 126 -1.23 21.26 4.30
CA CYS A 126 -0.34 21.58 3.19
C CYS A 126 -0.92 21.11 1.84
N ASP A 127 -0.84 21.94 0.80
CA ASP A 127 -1.36 21.63 -0.55
C ASP A 127 -0.24 21.36 -1.57
N CYS A 128 0.95 20.95 -1.12
CA CYS A 128 2.05 20.64 -2.03
C CYS A 128 1.80 19.33 -2.82
N ALA A 129 2.58 19.12 -3.89
CA ALA A 129 2.51 17.92 -4.73
C ALA A 129 2.58 16.61 -3.91
N ARG A 130 3.50 16.54 -2.93
CA ARG A 130 3.63 15.36 -2.04
C ARG A 130 2.41 15.17 -1.14
N CYS A 131 1.89 16.23 -0.51
CA CYS A 131 0.71 16.10 0.35
C CYS A 131 -0.54 15.71 -0.45
N ASN A 132 -0.68 16.18 -1.69
CA ASN A 132 -1.74 15.74 -2.59
C ASN A 132 -1.57 14.27 -3.01
N PHE A 133 -0.34 13.82 -3.26
CA PHE A 133 -0.02 12.41 -3.48
C PHE A 133 -0.48 11.54 -2.32
N GLU A 134 -0.09 11.90 -1.09
CA GLU A 134 -0.47 11.18 0.12
C GLU A 134 -1.99 11.16 0.37
N ARG A 135 -2.71 12.19 -0.11
CA ARG A 135 -4.18 12.28 -0.03
C ARG A 135 -4.91 11.63 -1.20
N LEU A 136 -4.19 11.05 -2.16
CA LEU A 136 -4.72 10.48 -3.41
C LEU A 136 -5.46 11.49 -4.30
N LYS A 137 -5.05 12.76 -4.25
CA LYS A 137 -5.55 13.84 -5.12
C LYS A 137 -4.62 14.03 -6.32
N PHE A 138 -4.55 13.03 -7.19
CA PHE A 138 -3.55 12.95 -8.24
C PHE A 138 -3.66 14.07 -9.30
N SER A 139 -4.86 14.54 -9.63
CA SER A 139 -5.05 15.64 -10.59
C SER A 139 -4.43 16.96 -10.11
N ALA A 140 -4.49 17.23 -8.79
CA ALA A 140 -3.90 18.42 -8.19
C ALA A 140 -2.37 18.40 -8.28
N ILE A 141 -1.75 17.22 -8.25
CA ILE A 141 -0.29 17.07 -8.34
C ILE A 141 0.22 17.62 -9.67
N TYR A 142 -0.50 17.34 -10.76
CA TYR A 142 -0.13 17.79 -12.10
C TYR A 142 -0.06 19.31 -12.18
N GLN A 143 -1.07 20.01 -11.64
CA GLN A 143 -1.10 21.47 -11.61
C GLN A 143 0.08 22.02 -10.79
N LYS A 144 0.33 21.44 -9.61
CA LYS A 144 1.40 21.90 -8.71
C LYS A 144 2.81 21.72 -9.27
N LEU A 145 3.07 20.63 -10.00
CA LEU A 145 4.39 20.40 -10.60
C LEU A 145 4.67 21.33 -11.80
N GLN A 146 3.64 21.88 -12.44
CA GLN A 146 3.81 22.88 -13.51
C GLN A 146 4.11 24.28 -12.96
N GLU A 147 3.58 24.62 -11.79
CA GLU A 147 3.73 25.93 -11.16
C GLU A 147 5.12 26.14 -10.51
N SER A 148 5.88 25.07 -10.26
CA SER A 148 7.10 25.10 -9.45
C SER A 148 8.38 25.59 -10.14
N LEU A 149 8.29 26.40 -11.19
CA LEU A 149 9.45 26.92 -11.92
C LEU A 149 10.13 28.06 -11.12
N GLY A 150 11.31 27.83 -10.55
CA GLY A 150 12.14 28.86 -9.88
C GLY A 150 12.36 28.70 -8.36
N GLN A 151 12.28 27.47 -7.84
CA GLN A 151 12.36 27.19 -6.39
C GLN A 151 13.80 26.88 -5.92
N ASN A 152 14.04 26.90 -4.60
CA ASN A 152 15.34 26.55 -4.01
C ASN A 152 15.72 25.06 -4.24
N ALA A 153 16.98 24.70 -4.03
CA ALA A 153 17.50 23.35 -4.33
C ALA A 153 16.73 22.22 -3.63
N HIS A 154 16.24 22.45 -2.40
CA HIS A 154 15.49 21.47 -1.63
C HIS A 154 14.09 21.22 -2.23
N GLU A 155 13.41 22.28 -2.66
CA GLU A 155 12.12 22.18 -3.34
C GLU A 155 12.26 21.52 -4.73
N LEU A 156 13.33 21.82 -5.46
CA LEU A 156 13.66 21.12 -6.72
C LEU A 156 13.92 19.63 -6.49
N LEU A 157 14.62 19.25 -5.42
CA LEU A 157 14.82 17.85 -5.03
C LEU A 157 13.48 17.15 -4.78
N LYS A 158 12.56 17.78 -4.05
CA LYS A 158 11.20 17.28 -3.83
C LYS A 158 10.44 17.11 -5.16
N ASN A 159 10.52 18.09 -6.06
CA ASN A 159 9.82 18.02 -7.35
C ASN A 159 10.38 16.90 -8.23
N ALA A 160 11.69 16.74 -8.31
CA ALA A 160 12.34 15.63 -9.01
C ALA A 160 11.86 14.27 -8.48
N TYR A 161 11.78 14.14 -7.15
CA TYR A 161 11.25 12.94 -6.50
C TYR A 161 9.78 12.70 -6.86
N MET A 162 8.95 13.74 -6.89
CA MET A 162 7.55 13.61 -7.30
C MET A 162 7.41 13.21 -8.78
N HIS A 163 8.23 13.73 -9.70
CA HIS A 163 8.26 13.27 -11.09
C HIS A 163 8.61 11.77 -11.17
N TYR A 164 9.60 11.31 -10.39
CA TYR A 164 9.91 9.89 -10.26
C TYR A 164 8.72 9.08 -9.73
N GLN A 165 8.04 9.55 -8.68
CA GLN A 165 6.87 8.87 -8.08
C GLN A 165 5.70 8.72 -9.07
N LEU A 166 5.65 9.58 -10.10
CA LEU A 166 4.64 9.64 -11.15
C LEU A 166 5.09 8.97 -12.46
N GLY A 167 6.28 8.36 -12.49
CA GLY A 167 6.82 7.66 -13.66
C GLY A 167 7.49 8.55 -14.71
N ASP A 168 7.59 9.87 -14.48
CA ASP A 168 8.22 10.82 -15.38
C ASP A 168 9.74 10.85 -15.17
N PHE A 169 10.39 9.71 -15.44
CA PHE A 169 11.79 9.47 -15.09
C PHE A 169 12.77 10.39 -15.82
N LYS A 170 12.43 10.84 -17.04
CA LYS A 170 13.28 11.76 -17.79
C LYS A 170 13.26 13.16 -17.19
N VAL A 171 12.09 13.69 -16.84
CA VAL A 171 12.00 15.00 -16.17
C VAL A 171 12.66 14.94 -14.79
N ALA A 172 12.47 13.86 -14.04
CA ALA A 172 13.20 13.64 -12.79
C ALA A 172 14.72 13.67 -13.01
N PHE A 173 15.22 12.96 -14.02
CA PHE A 173 16.64 12.97 -14.39
C PHE A 173 17.15 14.38 -14.71
N ASP A 174 16.42 15.15 -15.52
CA ASP A 174 16.84 16.50 -15.91
C ASP A 174 16.92 17.45 -14.70
N ILE A 175 15.94 17.38 -13.79
CA ILE A 175 15.96 18.19 -12.56
C ILE A 175 17.13 17.79 -11.67
N TYR A 176 17.36 16.49 -11.45
CA TYR A 176 18.50 16.03 -10.66
C TYR A 176 19.84 16.41 -11.30
N LYS A 177 19.96 16.31 -12.62
CA LYS A 177 21.16 16.71 -13.35
C LYS A 177 21.43 18.20 -13.15
N ASN A 178 20.43 19.06 -13.33
CA ASN A 178 20.55 20.49 -13.09
C ASN A 178 21.02 20.79 -11.65
N LEU A 179 20.41 20.15 -10.65
CA LEU A 179 20.84 20.27 -9.24
C LEU A 179 22.30 19.88 -9.03
N THR A 180 22.83 18.93 -9.80
CA THR A 180 24.23 18.52 -9.71
C THR A 180 25.19 19.41 -10.52
N GLU A 181 24.68 20.18 -11.48
CA GLU A 181 25.42 21.04 -12.41
C GLU A 181 25.46 22.52 -12.04
N GLU A 182 24.61 23.02 -11.13
CA GLU A 182 24.63 24.39 -10.55
C GLU A 182 25.90 24.71 -9.72
N LYS A 183 27.01 24.04 -10.04
CA LYS A 183 28.35 24.00 -9.44
C LYS A 183 29.14 25.30 -9.47
N GLU A 184 28.50 26.45 -9.45
CA GLU A 184 29.21 27.71 -9.22
C GLU A 184 29.32 28.02 -7.71
N LYS A 185 30.40 27.48 -7.13
CA LYS A 185 31.18 28.04 -6.00
C LYS A 185 30.57 27.91 -4.58
N ARG A 186 31.02 26.85 -3.87
CA ARG A 186 31.37 26.80 -2.42
C ARG A 186 30.59 25.87 -1.47
N ASN A 187 29.56 25.12 -1.86
CA ASN A 187 28.80 24.32 -0.87
C ASN A 187 28.21 22.99 -1.39
N PHE A 188 29.06 22.02 -1.78
CA PHE A 188 28.59 20.65 -2.09
C PHE A 188 28.13 19.96 -0.80
N ASN A 189 26.82 20.00 -0.55
CA ASN A 189 26.16 19.50 0.66
C ASN A 189 25.41 18.17 0.41
N ILE A 190 24.68 17.70 1.43
CA ILE A 190 23.96 16.43 1.40
C ILE A 190 22.84 16.38 0.34
N THR A 191 22.13 17.49 0.06
CA THR A 191 21.12 17.59 -1.01
C THR A 191 21.71 17.24 -2.37
N HIS A 192 22.93 17.71 -2.66
CA HIS A 192 23.63 17.36 -3.89
C HIS A 192 24.02 15.88 -3.91
N PHE A 193 24.49 15.35 -2.78
CA PHE A 193 24.83 13.93 -2.67
C PHE A 193 23.62 13.02 -2.93
N ILE A 194 22.47 13.34 -2.33
CA ILE A 194 21.18 12.67 -2.56
C ILE A 194 20.81 12.76 -4.05
N SER A 195 21.01 13.91 -4.69
CA SER A 195 20.73 14.05 -6.14
C SER A 195 21.57 13.10 -7.00
N TYR A 196 22.88 12.98 -6.74
CA TYR A 196 23.74 12.01 -7.44
C TYR A 196 23.35 10.55 -7.15
N TYR A 197 22.98 10.25 -5.91
CA TYR A 197 22.49 8.92 -5.53
C TYR A 197 21.20 8.57 -6.28
N ASN A 198 20.24 9.49 -6.33
CA ASN A 198 18.98 9.34 -7.03
C ASN A 198 19.17 9.17 -8.54
N LEU A 199 20.10 9.91 -9.17
CA LEU A 199 20.47 9.69 -10.57
C LEU A 199 20.93 8.24 -10.81
N LYS A 200 21.77 7.67 -9.93
CA LYS A 200 22.16 6.27 -10.03
C LYS A 200 20.97 5.32 -9.92
N LYS A 201 20.02 5.59 -9.04
CA LYS A 201 18.82 4.76 -8.87
C LYS A 201 17.86 4.86 -10.06
N LEU A 202 17.76 6.03 -10.69
CA LEU A 202 16.99 6.22 -11.92
C LEU A 202 17.48 5.39 -13.10
N TYR A 203 18.73 4.90 -13.08
CA TYR A 203 19.27 4.04 -14.14
C TYR A 203 18.34 2.87 -14.48
N ALA A 204 17.84 2.15 -13.46
CA ALA A 204 17.00 0.98 -13.67
C ALA A 204 15.68 1.37 -14.38
N PHE A 205 15.02 2.42 -13.89
CA PHE A 205 13.76 2.89 -14.45
C PHE A 205 13.92 3.43 -15.87
N ILE A 206 14.94 4.25 -16.13
CA ILE A 206 15.22 4.78 -17.48
C ILE A 206 15.57 3.63 -18.44
N ARG A 207 16.33 2.64 -17.99
CA ARG A 207 16.70 1.49 -18.82
C ARG A 207 15.47 0.69 -19.26
N HIS A 208 14.48 0.50 -18.40
CA HIS A 208 13.34 -0.37 -18.67
C HIS A 208 12.11 0.36 -19.21
N GLU A 209 11.85 1.58 -18.74
CA GLU A 209 10.58 2.28 -18.96
C GLU A 209 10.70 3.48 -19.91
N TYR A 210 11.90 4.08 -20.06
CA TYR A 210 12.09 5.21 -20.97
C TYR A 210 12.43 4.75 -22.38
N ALA A 211 11.73 5.30 -23.38
CA ALA A 211 11.88 4.97 -24.81
C ALA A 211 12.33 6.16 -25.68
N GLY A 212 12.81 7.25 -25.08
CA GLY A 212 13.30 8.42 -25.82
C GLY A 212 14.59 8.16 -26.62
N ALA A 213 14.82 8.97 -27.65
CA ALA A 213 15.96 8.82 -28.55
C ALA A 213 17.33 9.08 -27.88
N ASP A 214 17.34 9.88 -26.81
CA ASP A 214 18.52 10.24 -25.99
C ASP A 214 18.78 9.26 -24.83
N LYS A 215 18.01 8.17 -24.74
CA LYS A 215 18.12 7.17 -23.66
C LYS A 215 19.54 6.70 -23.41
N GLU A 216 20.28 6.34 -24.45
CA GLU A 216 21.65 5.81 -24.29
C GLU A 216 22.64 6.86 -23.80
N ASP A 217 22.45 8.13 -24.12
CA ASP A 217 23.28 9.22 -23.62
C ASP A 217 22.99 9.48 -22.14
N VAL A 218 21.70 9.53 -21.76
CA VAL A 218 21.26 9.62 -20.37
C VAL A 218 21.85 8.46 -19.53
N LEU A 219 21.73 7.22 -20.02
CA LEU A 219 22.29 6.05 -19.33
C LEU A 219 23.82 6.09 -19.22
N ARG A 220 24.52 6.67 -20.20
CA ARG A 220 25.99 6.84 -20.15
C ARG A 220 26.39 7.85 -19.08
N GLU A 221 25.68 8.97 -18.97
CA GLU A 221 25.92 9.98 -17.95
C GLU A 221 25.76 9.40 -16.54
N ILE A 222 24.68 8.65 -16.29
CA ILE A 222 24.42 8.03 -14.99
C ILE A 222 25.54 7.05 -14.60
N ARG A 223 26.04 6.25 -15.55
CA ARG A 223 27.12 5.27 -15.29
C ARG A 223 28.43 5.92 -14.86
N ASN A 224 28.69 7.14 -15.29
CA ASN A 224 29.93 7.87 -14.98
C ASN A 224 29.94 8.47 -13.57
N ILE A 225 28.83 8.38 -12.82
CA ILE A 225 28.75 8.89 -11.45
C ILE A 225 29.57 7.98 -10.51
N ASP A 226 30.48 8.58 -9.75
CA ASP A 226 31.27 7.91 -8.71
C ASP A 226 30.87 8.47 -7.34
N LEU A 227 30.08 7.69 -6.59
CA LEU A 227 29.59 8.10 -5.27
C LEU A 227 30.69 8.15 -4.22
N ASP A 228 31.71 7.29 -4.32
CA ASP A 228 32.82 7.25 -3.36
C ASP A 228 33.70 8.49 -3.51
N LYS A 229 33.96 8.90 -4.76
CA LYS A 229 34.64 10.16 -5.05
C LYS A 229 33.84 11.36 -4.54
N LEU A 230 32.51 11.35 -4.70
CA LEU A 230 31.64 12.43 -4.24
C LEU A 230 31.59 12.50 -2.70
N LEU A 231 31.56 11.36 -2.00
CA LEU A 231 31.60 11.30 -0.54
C LEU A 231 32.82 12.05 0.02
N ASN A 232 33.99 11.87 -0.61
CA ASN A 232 35.24 12.53 -0.23
C ASN A 232 35.24 14.05 -0.50
N GLN A 233 34.36 14.54 -1.37
CA GLN A 233 34.23 15.95 -1.73
C GLN A 233 33.17 16.68 -0.89
N LEU A 234 32.40 15.96 -0.06
CA LEU A 234 31.30 16.48 0.72
C LEU A 234 31.76 17.58 1.69
N ALA A 235 31.30 18.81 1.42
CA ALA A 235 31.52 19.98 2.27
C ALA A 235 30.40 20.05 3.34
N SER A 236 30.23 18.96 4.08
CA SER A 236 29.29 18.86 5.20
C SER A 236 30.03 18.61 6.51
N ASP A 237 29.34 18.83 7.63
CA ASP A 237 29.86 18.41 8.92
C ASP A 237 29.91 16.87 9.04
N GLU A 238 30.46 16.39 10.16
CA GLU A 238 30.63 14.95 10.38
C GLU A 238 29.32 14.18 10.35
N VAL A 239 28.21 14.79 10.79
CA VAL A 239 26.88 14.17 10.73
C VAL A 239 26.42 14.06 9.29
N GLY A 240 26.54 15.12 8.49
CA GLY A 240 26.21 15.06 7.06
C GLY A 240 27.04 14.02 6.29
N LYS A 241 28.32 13.86 6.61
CA LYS A 241 29.17 12.79 6.05
C LYS A 241 28.73 11.40 6.51
N GLU A 242 28.36 11.25 7.78
CA GLU A 242 27.84 10.00 8.32
C GLU A 242 26.53 9.61 7.61
N VAL A 243 25.61 10.55 7.40
CA VAL A 243 24.37 10.35 6.64
C VAL A 243 24.67 9.98 5.19
N ALA A 244 25.54 10.71 4.49
CA ALA A 244 25.92 10.39 3.11
C ALA A 244 26.51 8.98 2.99
N LYS A 245 27.36 8.58 3.94
CA LYS A 245 27.90 7.23 4.01
C LYS A 245 26.78 6.21 4.22
N TRP A 246 25.86 6.49 5.15
CA TRP A 246 24.71 5.63 5.46
C TRP A 246 23.82 5.40 4.22
N ILE A 247 23.61 6.45 3.41
CA ILE A 247 22.89 6.38 2.12
C ILE A 247 23.68 5.56 1.12
N SER A 248 24.96 5.89 0.90
CA SER A 248 25.81 5.23 -0.12
C SER A 248 25.95 3.72 0.08
N GLN A 249 25.90 3.28 1.34
CA GLN A 249 26.07 1.90 1.74
C GLN A 249 24.73 1.18 1.97
N GLU A 250 23.61 1.87 1.79
CA GLU A 250 22.24 1.35 1.99
C GLU A 250 22.01 0.76 3.38
N GLU A 251 22.74 1.29 4.37
CA GLU A 251 22.78 0.76 5.73
C GLU A 251 21.44 0.93 6.46
N PHE A 252 20.64 1.93 6.08
CA PHE A 252 19.30 2.16 6.61
C PHE A 252 18.37 0.96 6.41
N LEU A 253 18.46 0.27 5.26
CA LEU A 253 17.66 -0.94 5.00
C LEU A 253 18.25 -2.18 5.62
N LYS A 254 19.58 -2.35 5.58
CA LYS A 254 20.24 -3.52 6.16
C LYS A 254 19.92 -3.62 7.66
N GLN A 255 20.02 -2.49 8.36
CA GLN A 255 19.77 -2.44 9.79
C GLN A 255 18.29 -2.68 10.11
N ALA A 256 17.39 -2.01 9.40
CA ALA A 256 15.95 -2.24 9.57
C ALA A 256 15.56 -3.70 9.26
N SER A 257 16.09 -4.30 8.20
CA SER A 257 15.77 -5.69 7.83
C SER A 257 16.20 -6.69 8.90
N LEU A 258 17.41 -6.53 9.46
CA LEU A 258 17.89 -7.37 10.56
C LEU A 258 17.04 -7.21 11.83
N ALA A 259 16.67 -5.98 12.18
CA ALA A 259 15.80 -5.70 13.32
C ALA A 259 14.41 -6.31 13.14
N LEU A 260 13.80 -6.10 11.96
CA LEU A 260 12.48 -6.63 11.62
C LEU A 260 12.44 -8.15 11.61
N ASP A 261 13.49 -8.84 11.14
CA ASP A 261 13.54 -10.30 11.17
C ASP A 261 13.42 -10.84 12.60
N ALA A 262 14.18 -10.26 13.54
CA ALA A 262 14.11 -10.68 14.94
C ALA A 262 12.73 -10.40 15.56
N ILE A 263 12.18 -9.21 15.32
CA ILE A 263 10.89 -8.79 15.91
C ILE A 263 9.73 -9.60 15.33
N VAL A 264 9.68 -9.83 14.01
CA VAL A 264 8.61 -10.60 13.36
C VAL A 264 8.67 -12.07 13.78
N LEU A 265 9.86 -12.66 13.96
CA LEU A 265 9.98 -14.01 14.52
C LEU A 265 9.40 -14.11 15.94
N SER A 266 9.63 -13.10 16.78
CA SER A 266 9.02 -13.02 18.11
C SER A 266 7.49 -12.94 18.03
N ILE A 267 6.94 -12.05 17.20
CA ILE A 267 5.49 -11.91 17.01
C ILE A 267 4.85 -13.20 16.49
N ARG A 268 5.48 -13.88 15.52
CA ARG A 268 5.01 -15.18 15.03
C ARG A 268 4.97 -16.22 16.15
N SER A 269 5.99 -16.23 17.01
CA SER A 269 6.05 -17.15 18.15
C SER A 269 4.92 -16.85 19.14
N ASN A 270 4.65 -15.57 19.44
CA ASN A 270 3.53 -15.14 20.27
C ASN A 270 2.18 -15.57 19.69
N TYR A 271 1.99 -15.46 18.37
CA TYR A 271 0.79 -15.95 17.69
C TYR A 271 0.62 -17.48 17.81
N GLN A 272 1.69 -18.27 17.67
CA GLN A 272 1.62 -19.72 17.86
C GLN A 272 1.33 -20.10 19.31
N LEU A 273 1.89 -19.36 20.27
CA LEU A 273 1.58 -19.53 21.69
C LEU A 273 0.11 -19.23 21.99
N ASP A 274 -0.46 -18.16 21.42
CA ASP A 274 -1.88 -17.81 21.59
C ASP A 274 -2.82 -18.89 21.02
N ILE A 275 -2.51 -19.46 19.85
CA ILE A 275 -3.25 -20.61 19.31
C ILE A 275 -3.21 -21.80 20.28
N ALA A 276 -2.08 -22.01 20.96
CA ALA A 276 -1.91 -23.05 21.97
C ALA A 276 -2.53 -22.69 23.34
N GLY A 277 -3.20 -21.54 23.47
CA GLY A 277 -3.84 -21.08 24.71
C GLY A 277 -2.94 -20.31 25.67
N GLY A 278 -1.74 -19.91 25.23
CA GLY A 278 -0.82 -19.05 25.98
C GLY A 278 -1.10 -17.56 25.79
N THR A 279 -0.37 -16.72 26.52
CA THR A 279 -0.44 -15.25 26.42
C THR A 279 0.97 -14.66 26.39
N SER A 280 1.12 -13.46 25.82
CA SER A 280 2.42 -12.78 25.70
C SER A 280 2.30 -11.27 25.93
N GLN A 281 3.13 -10.72 26.81
CA GLN A 281 3.23 -9.28 27.06
C GLN A 281 4.66 -8.82 26.75
N ASN A 282 4.80 -7.94 25.75
CA ASN A 282 6.08 -7.38 25.32
C ASN A 282 5.86 -6.06 24.55
N ASN A 283 6.93 -5.48 24.02
CA ASN A 283 6.91 -4.24 23.25
C ASN A 283 7.19 -4.45 21.75
N ASP A 284 7.03 -5.67 21.24
CA ASP A 284 7.48 -6.03 19.89
C ASP A 284 6.72 -5.27 18.80
N VAL A 285 5.42 -5.02 19.01
CA VAL A 285 4.60 -4.26 18.06
C VAL A 285 5.08 -2.81 17.92
N TYR A 286 5.32 -2.10 19.02
CA TYR A 286 5.80 -0.73 18.94
C TYR A 286 7.21 -0.65 18.36
N ARG A 287 8.09 -1.60 18.71
CA ARG A 287 9.43 -1.70 18.12
C ARG A 287 9.33 -1.97 16.61
N LEU A 288 8.45 -2.86 16.18
CA LEU A 288 8.20 -3.14 14.76
C LEU A 288 7.82 -1.87 14.00
N ILE A 289 6.88 -1.09 14.55
CA ILE A 289 6.41 0.16 13.93
C ILE A 289 7.53 1.20 13.90
N SER A 290 8.27 1.37 15.01
CA SER A 290 9.34 2.36 15.12
C SER A 290 10.49 2.09 14.14
N GLU A 291 10.98 0.85 14.07
CA GLU A 291 12.08 0.46 13.18
C GLU A 291 11.71 0.61 11.69
N TYR A 292 10.50 0.19 11.31
CA TYR A 292 10.03 0.34 9.94
C TYR A 292 9.78 1.81 9.58
N ALA A 293 9.17 2.58 10.49
CA ALA A 293 8.90 4.00 10.28
C ALA A 293 10.17 4.82 10.11
N GLU A 294 11.23 4.52 10.86
CA GLU A 294 12.51 5.21 10.68
C GLU A 294 13.07 4.97 9.27
N ALA A 295 13.11 3.72 8.81
CA ALA A 295 13.63 3.40 7.48
C ALA A 295 12.80 4.04 6.36
N GLU A 296 11.47 3.98 6.47
CA GLU A 296 10.55 4.51 5.47
C GLU A 296 10.52 6.04 5.45
N LEU A 297 10.43 6.70 6.61
CA LEU A 297 10.45 8.17 6.66
C LEU A 297 11.82 8.74 6.32
N PHE A 298 12.93 8.07 6.66
CA PHE A 298 14.26 8.49 6.21
C PHE A 298 14.34 8.58 4.68
N LEU A 299 13.77 7.62 3.96
CA LEU A 299 13.70 7.64 2.50
C LEU A 299 12.76 8.75 2.01
N ASN A 300 11.51 8.72 2.44
CA ASN A 300 10.46 9.57 1.87
C ASN A 300 10.61 11.04 2.24
N SER A 301 11.04 11.34 3.47
CA SER A 301 11.23 12.72 3.91
C SER A 301 12.47 13.35 3.31
N ASN A 302 13.54 12.58 3.07
CA ASN A 302 14.73 13.09 2.39
C ASN A 302 14.71 12.91 0.87
N TYR A 303 13.58 12.47 0.29
CA TYR A 303 13.39 12.32 -1.16
C TYR A 303 14.39 11.36 -1.82
N ILE A 304 14.74 10.28 -1.13
CA ILE A 304 15.69 9.27 -1.60
C ILE A 304 14.93 8.19 -2.38
N ILE A 305 15.37 7.95 -3.62
CA ILE A 305 14.77 6.93 -4.50
C ILE A 305 15.18 5.54 -4.03
N PHE A 306 14.23 4.83 -3.41
CA PHE A 306 14.40 3.41 -3.06
C PHE A 306 13.09 2.63 -2.86
N ASP A 307 11.94 3.31 -2.77
CA ASP A 307 10.63 2.76 -2.42
C ASP A 307 10.04 1.75 -3.43
N GLN A 308 10.58 1.68 -4.65
CA GLN A 308 10.15 0.75 -5.70
C GLN A 308 11.13 -0.44 -5.90
N PHE A 309 12.18 -0.55 -5.09
CA PHE A 309 13.15 -1.64 -5.18
C PHE A 309 12.69 -2.87 -4.37
N ARG A 310 13.11 -4.06 -4.80
CA ARG A 310 12.69 -5.34 -4.21
C ARG A 310 13.06 -5.46 -2.75
N GLU A 311 14.21 -4.92 -2.35
CA GLU A 311 14.70 -4.94 -0.98
C GLU A 311 13.76 -4.15 -0.04
N PHE A 312 13.23 -3.03 -0.50
CA PHE A 312 12.22 -2.26 0.23
C PHE A 312 10.89 -3.03 0.27
N GLU A 313 10.43 -3.59 -0.84
CA GLU A 313 9.21 -4.41 -0.87
C GLU A 313 9.28 -5.59 0.11
N VAL A 314 10.43 -6.28 0.19
CA VAL A 314 10.65 -7.38 1.13
C VAL A 314 10.63 -6.89 2.59
N LEU A 315 11.23 -5.74 2.88
CA LEU A 315 11.15 -5.12 4.20
C LEU A 315 9.70 -4.83 4.59
N THR A 316 8.93 -4.27 3.66
CA THR A 316 7.52 -3.94 3.86
C THR A 316 6.64 -5.17 4.03
N ASP A 317 6.87 -6.22 3.26
CA ASP A 317 6.14 -7.50 3.41
C ASP A 317 6.37 -8.10 4.82
N LYS A 318 7.60 -8.04 5.35
CA LYS A 318 7.90 -8.46 6.73
C LYS A 318 7.16 -7.61 7.76
N PHE A 319 7.19 -6.28 7.58
CA PHE A 319 6.49 -5.35 8.45
C PHE A 319 4.98 -5.65 8.50
N ILE A 320 4.33 -5.73 7.33
CA ILE A 320 2.89 -5.98 7.22
C ILE A 320 2.54 -7.36 7.79
N GLU A 321 3.37 -8.38 7.57
CA GLU A 321 3.18 -9.68 8.20
C GLU A 321 3.18 -9.59 9.72
N GLY A 322 4.14 -8.88 10.31
CA GLY A 322 4.19 -8.68 11.77
C GLY A 322 2.93 -8.00 12.31
N ILE A 323 2.44 -6.97 11.61
CA ILE A 323 1.19 -6.27 11.98
C ILE A 323 -0.02 -7.19 11.90
N ILE A 324 -0.19 -7.94 10.80
CA ILE A 324 -1.34 -8.83 10.61
C ILE A 324 -1.29 -10.01 11.58
N ALA A 325 -0.11 -10.61 11.78
CA ALA A 325 0.09 -11.70 12.73
C ALA A 325 -0.21 -11.25 14.17
N SER A 326 0.25 -10.05 14.55
CA SER A 326 -0.05 -9.46 15.85
C SER A 326 -1.55 -9.25 16.04
N TYR A 327 -2.24 -8.66 15.06
CA TYR A 327 -3.69 -8.44 15.15
C TYR A 327 -4.48 -9.77 15.26
N ALA A 328 -3.99 -10.85 14.63
CA ALA A 328 -4.63 -12.16 14.68
C ALA A 328 -4.53 -12.88 16.05
N ILE A 329 -3.69 -12.39 16.97
CA ILE A 329 -3.65 -12.86 18.37
C ILE A 329 -5.00 -12.59 19.03
N ARG A 330 -5.58 -13.60 19.67
CA ARG A 330 -6.94 -13.56 20.24
C ARG A 330 -6.96 -13.00 21.66
N SER A 331 -5.96 -13.35 22.47
CA SER A 331 -5.88 -12.93 23.86
C SER A 331 -5.93 -11.40 24.01
N SER A 332 -6.91 -10.89 24.74
CA SER A 332 -7.02 -9.47 25.11
C SER A 332 -5.85 -9.00 25.96
N GLU A 333 -5.31 -9.90 26.78
CA GLU A 333 -4.20 -9.62 27.71
C GLU A 333 -2.83 -9.54 27.02
N SER A 334 -2.77 -9.84 25.71
CA SER A 334 -1.51 -9.84 24.96
C SER A 334 -1.23 -8.46 24.35
N SER A 335 0.05 -8.12 24.25
CA SER A 335 0.51 -6.93 23.53
C SER A 335 0.30 -7.08 22.03
N ARG A 336 -0.89 -6.75 21.54
CA ARG A 336 -1.29 -6.87 20.14
C ARG A 336 -1.74 -5.56 19.53
N VAL A 337 -1.66 -5.47 18.19
CA VAL A 337 -2.34 -4.41 17.42
C VAL A 337 -3.84 -4.52 17.69
N GLN A 338 -4.45 -3.44 18.18
CA GLN A 338 -5.90 -3.41 18.46
C GLN A 338 -6.70 -2.83 17.30
N HIS A 339 -6.15 -1.83 16.61
CA HIS A 339 -6.77 -1.12 15.50
C HIS A 339 -5.71 -0.72 14.47
N LEU A 340 -6.13 -0.47 13.23
CA LEU A 340 -5.28 0.16 12.22
C LEU A 340 -5.43 1.68 12.30
N ASN A 341 -4.31 2.37 12.56
CA ASN A 341 -4.25 3.82 12.51
C ASN A 341 -3.88 4.32 11.10
N ASP A 342 -3.90 5.63 10.91
CA ASP A 342 -3.59 6.28 9.62
C ASP A 342 -2.21 5.91 9.07
N TYR A 343 -1.21 5.75 9.93
CA TYR A 343 0.14 5.35 9.51
C TYR A 343 0.13 3.94 8.91
N LEU A 344 -0.46 2.97 9.62
CA LEU A 344 -0.54 1.57 9.15
C LEU A 344 -1.36 1.47 7.86
N LEU A 345 -2.48 2.17 7.78
CA LEU A 345 -3.32 2.22 6.59
C LEU A 345 -2.56 2.82 5.41
N ARG A 346 -1.80 3.91 5.60
CA ARG A 346 -0.94 4.51 4.58
C ARG A 346 0.11 3.53 4.07
N VAL A 347 0.83 2.85 4.97
CA VAL A 347 1.88 1.89 4.57
C VAL A 347 1.28 0.76 3.74
N ILE A 348 0.17 0.18 4.17
CA ILE A 348 -0.49 -0.90 3.43
C ILE A 348 -0.96 -0.39 2.06
N LEU A 349 -1.60 0.78 2.03
CA LEU A 349 -2.14 1.37 0.82
C LEU A 349 -1.06 1.60 -0.26
N PHE A 350 0.05 2.25 0.09
CA PHE A 350 1.06 2.65 -0.88
C PHE A 350 2.08 1.56 -1.21
N TYR A 351 2.40 0.68 -0.26
CA TYR A 351 3.57 -0.20 -0.41
C TYR A 351 3.24 -1.69 -0.44
N ALA A 352 2.12 -2.14 0.13
CA ALA A 352 1.79 -3.57 0.19
C ALA A 352 1.68 -4.19 -1.20
N ASN A 353 2.26 -5.37 -1.38
CA ASN A 353 1.95 -6.20 -2.55
C ASN A 353 0.53 -6.80 -2.40
N PRO A 354 -0.41 -6.55 -3.33
CA PRO A 354 -1.81 -6.97 -3.18
C PRO A 354 -1.98 -8.48 -2.99
N ASP A 355 -1.20 -9.29 -3.71
CA ASP A 355 -1.29 -10.75 -3.62
C ASP A 355 -0.68 -11.26 -2.32
N SER A 356 0.45 -10.70 -1.89
CA SER A 356 1.03 -10.99 -0.56
C SER A 356 0.05 -10.62 0.55
N LEU A 357 -0.58 -9.45 0.46
CA LEU A 357 -1.55 -8.98 1.45
C LEU A 357 -2.75 -9.93 1.57
N LYS A 358 -3.35 -10.36 0.45
CA LYS A 358 -4.43 -11.36 0.45
C LYS A 358 -3.99 -12.68 1.09
N ARG A 359 -2.79 -13.18 0.75
CA ARG A 359 -2.22 -14.40 1.36
C ARG A 359 -2.00 -14.25 2.86
N LEU A 360 -1.57 -13.08 3.34
CA LEU A 360 -1.39 -12.83 4.77
C LEU A 360 -2.72 -12.91 5.52
N PHE A 361 -3.80 -12.32 4.99
CA PHE A 361 -5.13 -12.44 5.60
C PHE A 361 -5.69 -13.87 5.58
N GLN A 362 -5.26 -14.71 4.65
CA GLN A 362 -5.62 -16.14 4.65
C GLN A 362 -4.79 -16.93 5.66
N ARG A 363 -3.50 -16.63 5.76
CA ARG A 363 -2.55 -17.30 6.66
C ARG A 363 -2.83 -17.01 8.12
N TYR A 364 -3.22 -15.78 8.44
CA TYR A 364 -3.55 -15.32 9.78
C TYR A 364 -5.04 -15.04 9.86
N PRO A 365 -5.88 -16.08 10.02
CA PRO A 365 -7.32 -15.91 10.07
C PRO A 365 -7.69 -15.04 11.27
N LEU A 366 -8.37 -13.93 10.96
CA LEU A 366 -8.75 -12.93 11.95
C LEU A 366 -9.82 -13.50 12.89
N ALA A 367 -9.65 -13.30 14.20
CA ALA A 367 -10.65 -13.68 15.19
C ALA A 367 -11.98 -12.94 14.99
N ASN A 368 -11.88 -11.66 14.63
CA ASN A 368 -13.00 -10.83 14.20
C ASN A 368 -13.08 -10.81 12.67
N LYS A 369 -14.29 -10.86 12.10
CA LYS A 369 -14.48 -10.79 10.63
C LYS A 369 -13.91 -9.51 10.02
N SER A 370 -13.77 -8.44 10.80
CA SER A 370 -13.24 -7.15 10.38
C SER A 370 -12.24 -6.56 11.38
N ILE A 371 -11.41 -5.65 10.86
CA ILE A 371 -10.39 -4.92 11.60
C ILE A 371 -10.92 -3.53 11.94
N PRO A 372 -10.98 -3.12 13.22
CA PRO A 372 -11.32 -1.75 13.57
C PRO A 372 -10.20 -0.80 13.13
N ILE A 373 -10.60 0.41 12.77
CA ILE A 373 -9.69 1.52 12.48
C ILE A 373 -9.80 2.57 13.60
N SER A 374 -8.79 3.41 13.78
CA SER A 374 -8.85 4.50 14.76
C SER A 374 -10.02 5.46 14.47
N GLU A 375 -10.61 6.05 15.51
CA GLU A 375 -11.72 7.01 15.34
C GLU A 375 -11.27 8.25 14.55
N GLU A 376 -10.10 8.78 14.89
CA GLU A 376 -9.40 9.78 14.11
C GLU A 376 -8.62 9.07 12.99
N ASN A 377 -9.19 9.05 11.79
CA ASN A 377 -8.52 8.52 10.59
C ASN A 377 -8.92 9.32 9.34
N SER A 378 -8.00 9.38 8.37
CA SER A 378 -8.20 10.04 7.07
C SER A 378 -8.43 9.04 5.93
N PHE A 379 -8.55 7.74 6.23
CA PHE A 379 -8.61 6.68 5.23
C PHE A 379 -9.80 6.84 4.27
N PHE A 380 -11.01 7.02 4.80
CA PHE A 380 -12.20 7.18 3.94
C PHE A 380 -12.14 8.43 3.06
N ALA A 381 -11.59 9.53 3.57
CA ALA A 381 -11.36 10.72 2.75
C ALA A 381 -10.35 10.46 1.61
N LYS A 382 -9.33 9.62 1.83
CA LYS A 382 -8.43 9.17 0.75
C LYS A 382 -9.17 8.31 -0.28
N VAL A 383 -10.04 7.40 0.19
CA VAL A 383 -10.88 6.56 -0.70
C VAL A 383 -11.76 7.43 -1.59
N GLU A 384 -12.45 8.41 -0.99
CA GLU A 384 -13.29 9.37 -1.71
C GLU A 384 -12.48 10.16 -2.74
N ASN A 385 -11.31 10.69 -2.35
CA ASN A 385 -10.42 11.39 -3.29
C ASN A 385 -10.03 10.47 -4.46
N PHE A 386 -9.60 9.24 -4.20
CA PHE A 386 -9.19 8.31 -5.25
C PHE A 386 -10.32 7.98 -6.24
N LEU A 387 -11.52 7.70 -5.71
CA LEU A 387 -12.68 7.29 -6.50
C LEU A 387 -13.40 8.46 -7.18
N SER A 388 -13.08 9.71 -6.82
CA SER A 388 -13.71 10.92 -7.41
C SER A 388 -12.79 11.70 -8.34
N ASP A 389 -11.47 11.51 -8.25
CA ASP A 389 -10.49 12.30 -9.02
C ASP A 389 -10.27 11.79 -10.46
N TYR A 390 -10.96 10.72 -10.87
CA TYR A 390 -10.72 9.99 -12.11
C TYR A 390 -11.07 10.77 -13.39
N GLU A 391 -12.07 11.65 -13.35
CA GLU A 391 -12.51 12.43 -14.52
C GLU A 391 -11.36 13.26 -15.08
N ARG A 392 -10.64 13.95 -14.19
CA ARG A 392 -9.49 14.79 -14.54
C ARG A 392 -8.27 13.97 -14.94
N LEU A 393 -8.13 12.76 -14.38
CA LEU A 393 -7.03 11.85 -14.74
C LEU A 393 -7.22 11.23 -16.13
N ASN A 394 -8.44 11.10 -16.62
CA ASN A 394 -8.69 10.58 -17.96
C ASN A 394 -8.00 11.44 -19.04
N ASP A 395 -8.04 12.77 -18.89
CA ASP A 395 -7.34 13.71 -19.77
C ASP A 395 -5.81 13.59 -19.67
N VAL A 396 -5.29 13.20 -18.50
CA VAL A 396 -3.85 13.01 -18.28
C VAL A 396 -3.39 11.68 -18.92
N PHE A 397 -4.11 10.59 -18.67
CA PHE A 397 -3.74 9.25 -19.17
C PHE A 397 -4.00 9.09 -20.67
N SER A 398 -5.02 9.74 -21.22
CA SER A 398 -5.33 9.67 -22.65
C SER A 398 -4.24 10.31 -23.54
N LYS A 399 -3.42 11.22 -23.00
CA LYS A 399 -2.38 11.92 -23.77
C LYS A 399 -1.19 11.06 -24.21
N LYS A 400 -1.10 9.79 -23.81
CA LYS A 400 -0.19 8.74 -24.35
C LYS A 400 1.26 9.16 -24.68
N GLU A 401 1.84 10.15 -24.01
CA GLU A 401 3.24 10.53 -24.21
C GLU A 401 4.22 9.56 -23.50
N GLY A 402 3.80 8.33 -23.18
CA GLY A 402 4.62 7.30 -22.51
C GLY A 402 5.05 7.65 -21.06
N ARG A 403 4.77 8.87 -20.58
CA ARG A 403 5.25 9.36 -19.27
C ARG A 403 4.55 8.74 -18.06
N TRP A 404 3.40 8.11 -18.26
CA TRP A 404 2.50 7.69 -17.16
C TRP A 404 2.15 6.22 -17.17
N ASP A 405 2.57 5.47 -18.20
CA ASP A 405 2.22 4.05 -18.33
C ASP A 405 2.74 3.25 -17.13
N PHE A 406 3.95 3.56 -16.66
CA PHE A 406 4.49 2.97 -15.44
C PHE A 406 3.63 3.29 -14.21
N PHE A 407 3.33 4.57 -13.99
CA PHE A 407 2.54 4.99 -12.83
C PHE A 407 1.14 4.39 -12.85
N GLN A 408 0.44 4.46 -13.98
CA GLN A 408 -0.89 3.92 -14.15
C GLN A 408 -0.91 2.39 -13.91
N ASN A 409 -0.03 1.65 -14.60
CA ASN A 409 -0.07 0.19 -14.59
C ASN A 409 0.49 -0.42 -13.31
N GLN A 410 1.53 0.17 -12.72
CA GLN A 410 2.19 -0.41 -11.55
C GLN A 410 1.71 0.22 -10.25
N LYS A 411 1.65 1.54 -10.15
CA LYS A 411 1.44 2.23 -8.87
C LYS A 411 -0.02 2.53 -8.57
N TYR A 412 -0.70 3.20 -9.50
CA TYR A 412 -2.09 3.59 -9.35
C TYR A 412 -3.01 2.36 -9.22
N ASN A 413 -2.82 1.35 -10.07
CA ASN A 413 -3.55 0.08 -9.98
C ASN A 413 -3.23 -0.71 -8.69
N LYS A 414 -1.99 -0.67 -8.20
CA LYS A 414 -1.62 -1.30 -6.91
C LYS A 414 -2.32 -0.61 -5.74
N ILE A 415 -2.36 0.72 -5.72
CA ILE A 415 -3.10 1.51 -4.73
C ILE A 415 -4.59 1.15 -4.76
N PHE A 416 -5.20 1.09 -5.96
CA PHE A 416 -6.60 0.68 -6.11
C PHE A 416 -6.86 -0.73 -5.53
N GLN A 417 -5.99 -1.69 -5.83
CA GLN A 417 -6.11 -3.04 -5.29
C GLN A 417 -5.98 -3.06 -3.76
N ASN A 418 -4.99 -2.37 -3.20
CA ASN A 418 -4.79 -2.30 -1.75
C ASN A 418 -5.97 -1.61 -1.05
N LEU A 419 -6.54 -0.57 -1.66
CA LEU A 419 -7.74 0.10 -1.20
C LEU A 419 -8.91 -0.88 -1.08
N LEU A 420 -9.18 -1.66 -2.12
CA LEU A 420 -10.26 -2.65 -2.12
C LEU A 420 -10.02 -3.79 -1.13
N ILE A 421 -8.77 -4.26 -0.97
CA ILE A 421 -8.42 -5.28 0.03
C ILE A 421 -8.64 -4.74 1.45
N LEU A 422 -8.23 -3.50 1.72
CA LEU A 422 -8.46 -2.85 3.01
C LEU A 422 -9.96 -2.68 3.26
N LEU A 423 -10.72 -2.12 2.32
CA LEU A 423 -12.18 -2.00 2.45
C LEU A 423 -12.86 -3.34 2.70
N ALA A 424 -12.37 -4.44 2.10
CA ALA A 424 -12.90 -5.78 2.35
C ALA A 424 -12.69 -6.25 3.79
N ARG A 425 -11.64 -5.79 4.47
CA ARG A 425 -11.20 -6.28 5.79
C ARG A 425 -11.47 -5.34 6.95
N ILE A 426 -11.64 -4.04 6.74
CA ILE A 426 -11.92 -3.11 7.83
C ILE A 426 -13.41 -3.06 8.19
N SER A 427 -13.69 -2.62 9.40
CA SER A 427 -15.04 -2.28 9.86
C SER A 427 -15.50 -0.97 9.22
N ILE A 428 -16.69 -0.96 8.61
CA ILE A 428 -17.25 0.21 7.91
C ILE A 428 -18.69 0.39 8.36
N LYS A 429 -19.07 1.63 8.71
CA LYS A 429 -20.46 2.00 9.00
C LYS A 429 -21.29 1.93 7.72
N GLU A 430 -22.58 1.59 7.83
CA GLU A 430 -23.44 1.39 6.66
C GLU A 430 -23.53 2.62 5.75
N ASP A 431 -23.72 3.82 6.32
CA ASP A 431 -23.80 5.06 5.55
C ASP A 431 -22.50 5.35 4.78
N THR A 432 -21.36 5.16 5.44
CA THR A 432 -20.03 5.32 4.83
C THR A 432 -19.81 4.30 3.71
N PHE A 433 -20.22 3.04 3.93
CA PHE A 433 -20.14 2.01 2.91
C PHE A 433 -21.00 2.36 1.69
N ARG A 434 -22.24 2.78 1.90
CA ARG A 434 -23.16 3.16 0.83
C ARG A 434 -22.59 4.29 -0.01
N HIS A 435 -22.05 5.33 0.62
CA HIS A 435 -21.41 6.44 -0.08
C HIS A 435 -20.20 5.98 -0.92
N ILE A 436 -19.26 5.23 -0.33
CA ILE A 436 -18.07 4.74 -1.02
C ILE A 436 -18.44 3.80 -2.16
N PHE A 437 -19.45 2.95 -1.97
CA PHE A 437 -19.88 2.00 -2.99
C PHE A 437 -20.48 2.72 -4.21
N THR A 438 -21.26 3.77 -4.00
CA THR A 438 -21.75 4.63 -5.10
C THR A 438 -20.60 5.25 -5.89
N LEU A 439 -19.59 5.80 -5.20
CA LEU A 439 -18.38 6.32 -5.86
C LEU A 439 -17.64 5.24 -6.64
N LEU A 440 -17.52 4.03 -6.07
CA LEU A 440 -16.89 2.90 -6.74
C LEU A 440 -17.65 2.49 -8.01
N LEU A 441 -18.99 2.44 -7.99
CA LEU A 441 -19.79 2.12 -9.18
C LEU A 441 -19.55 3.13 -10.30
N ASN A 442 -19.56 4.42 -9.99
CA ASN A 442 -19.29 5.48 -10.97
C ASN A 442 -17.88 5.34 -11.54
N TYR A 443 -16.89 5.16 -10.67
CA TYR A 443 -15.50 4.92 -11.04
C TYR A 443 -15.35 3.71 -11.98
N LEU A 444 -15.94 2.56 -11.62
CA LEU A 444 -15.86 1.34 -12.44
C LEU A 444 -16.56 1.50 -13.78
N ASN A 445 -17.62 2.31 -13.86
CA ASN A 445 -18.35 2.59 -15.10
C ASN A 445 -17.55 3.49 -16.05
N GLU A 446 -16.99 4.59 -15.53
CA GLU A 446 -16.39 5.64 -16.35
C GLU A 446 -14.89 5.45 -16.58
N PHE A 447 -14.18 4.82 -15.63
CA PHE A 447 -12.72 4.66 -15.67
C PHE A 447 -12.23 3.25 -16.03
N SER A 448 -13.15 2.40 -16.50
CA SER A 448 -12.85 1.00 -16.80
C SER A 448 -11.67 0.73 -17.75
N PRO A 449 -11.34 1.56 -18.77
CA PRO A 449 -10.22 1.25 -19.67
C PRO A 449 -8.84 1.25 -18.99
N TYR A 450 -8.71 1.90 -17.83
CA TYR A 450 -7.44 2.05 -17.11
C TYR A 450 -7.29 1.08 -15.94
N ILE A 451 -8.33 0.28 -15.66
CA ILE A 451 -8.33 -0.74 -14.62
C ILE A 451 -7.63 -1.99 -15.16
N SER A 452 -6.56 -2.40 -14.48
CA SER A 452 -5.79 -3.59 -14.87
C SER A 452 -6.61 -4.87 -14.68
N ARG A 453 -6.31 -5.90 -15.47
CA ARG A 453 -6.95 -7.23 -15.33
C ARG A 453 -6.73 -7.84 -13.95
N GLN A 454 -5.57 -7.60 -13.35
CA GLN A 454 -5.22 -8.03 -11.99
C GLN A 454 -6.18 -7.43 -10.96
N SER A 455 -6.65 -6.20 -11.19
CA SER A 455 -7.61 -5.53 -10.31
C SER A 455 -8.98 -6.23 -10.28
N HIS A 456 -9.38 -6.98 -11.31
CA HIS A 456 -10.69 -7.66 -11.35
C HIS A 456 -10.84 -8.72 -10.25
N ALA A 457 -9.79 -9.51 -9.99
CA ALA A 457 -9.79 -10.49 -8.90
C ALA A 457 -9.89 -9.80 -7.53
N THR A 458 -9.42 -8.56 -7.42
CA THR A 458 -9.52 -7.76 -6.19
C THR A 458 -10.91 -7.13 -6.03
N ILE A 459 -11.54 -6.67 -7.12
CA ILE A 459 -12.94 -6.23 -7.12
C ILE A 459 -13.82 -7.37 -6.64
N GLN A 460 -13.66 -8.56 -7.22
CA GLN A 460 -14.39 -9.76 -6.80
C GLN A 460 -14.20 -10.07 -5.31
N TYR A 461 -12.95 -10.03 -4.83
CA TYR A 461 -12.63 -10.25 -3.42
C TYR A 461 -13.37 -9.26 -2.50
N PHE A 462 -13.41 -7.98 -2.87
CA PHE A 462 -14.13 -6.96 -2.13
C PHE A 462 -15.64 -7.22 -2.14
N LEU A 463 -16.24 -7.46 -3.31
CA LEU A 463 -17.67 -7.75 -3.45
C LEU A 463 -18.08 -8.97 -2.61
N ALA A 464 -17.32 -10.06 -2.68
CA ALA A 464 -17.59 -11.26 -1.91
C ALA A 464 -17.43 -11.05 -0.40
N SER A 465 -16.52 -10.17 0.03
CA SER A 465 -16.30 -9.89 1.46
C SER A 465 -17.36 -8.97 2.05
N LYS A 466 -17.99 -8.11 1.23
CA LYS A 466 -18.97 -7.11 1.65
C LYS A 466 -20.38 -7.36 1.12
N HIS A 467 -20.66 -8.55 0.61
CA HIS A 467 -21.92 -8.89 -0.05
C HIS A 467 -23.16 -8.51 0.76
N GLN A 468 -23.14 -8.75 2.08
CA GLN A 468 -24.24 -8.43 3.00
C GLN A 468 -24.56 -6.93 3.13
N MET A 469 -23.63 -6.05 2.74
CA MET A 469 -23.80 -4.60 2.78
C MET A 469 -24.26 -4.03 1.43
N ILE A 470 -24.27 -4.84 0.37
CA ILE A 470 -24.62 -4.40 -0.98
C ILE A 470 -26.13 -4.62 -1.19
N THR A 471 -26.83 -3.57 -1.61
CA THR A 471 -28.27 -3.63 -1.89
C THR A 471 -28.56 -4.32 -3.23
N LEU A 472 -29.80 -4.80 -3.41
CA LEU A 472 -30.24 -5.38 -4.68
C LEU A 472 -30.02 -4.42 -5.87
N GLU A 473 -30.43 -3.15 -5.74
CA GLU A 473 -30.25 -2.11 -6.77
C GLU A 473 -28.77 -1.95 -7.17
N ASN A 474 -27.87 -2.03 -6.19
CA ASN A 474 -26.43 -1.96 -6.42
C ASN A 474 -25.90 -3.21 -7.15
N TRP A 475 -26.42 -4.40 -6.84
CA TRP A 475 -26.09 -5.62 -7.59
C TRP A 475 -26.62 -5.60 -9.02
N GLU A 476 -27.84 -5.10 -9.24
CA GLU A 476 -28.39 -4.90 -10.58
C GLU A 476 -27.55 -3.90 -11.39
N SER A 477 -27.08 -2.83 -10.74
CA SER A 477 -26.16 -1.86 -11.34
C SER A 477 -24.84 -2.49 -11.76
N LEU A 478 -24.26 -3.37 -10.93
CA LEU A 478 -23.07 -4.16 -11.27
C LEU A 478 -23.32 -5.13 -12.44
N LEU A 479 -24.47 -5.79 -12.47
CA LEU A 479 -24.84 -6.67 -13.58
C LEU A 479 -24.93 -5.88 -14.89
N ASN A 480 -25.61 -4.73 -14.87
CA ASN A 480 -25.70 -3.83 -16.01
C ASN A 480 -24.33 -3.32 -16.45
N LEU A 481 -23.44 -3.03 -15.51
CA LEU A 481 -22.07 -2.64 -15.79
C LEU A 481 -21.30 -3.79 -16.48
N ALA A 482 -21.41 -5.02 -15.99
CA ALA A 482 -20.81 -6.19 -16.62
C ALA A 482 -21.36 -6.43 -18.04
N VAL A 483 -22.63 -6.13 -18.27
CA VAL A 483 -23.27 -6.22 -19.58
C VAL A 483 -22.81 -5.11 -20.54
N LYS A 484 -22.49 -3.91 -20.04
CA LYS A 484 -21.94 -2.80 -20.83
C LYS A 484 -20.46 -2.98 -21.14
N ASN A 485 -19.69 -3.53 -20.20
CA ASN A 485 -18.25 -3.71 -20.33
C ASN A 485 -17.85 -5.19 -20.38
N PRO A 486 -17.42 -5.70 -21.55
CA PRO A 486 -17.02 -7.09 -21.73
C PRO A 486 -15.88 -7.57 -20.82
N ASP A 487 -15.08 -6.69 -20.25
CA ASP A 487 -13.95 -7.10 -19.41
C ASP A 487 -14.39 -7.48 -17.98
N TYR A 488 -15.46 -6.86 -17.47
CA TYR A 488 -16.12 -7.31 -16.24
C TYR A 488 -16.95 -8.57 -16.49
N HIS A 489 -17.56 -8.68 -17.67
CA HIS A 489 -18.28 -9.88 -18.10
C HIS A 489 -17.38 -11.12 -18.16
N LYS A 490 -16.16 -10.97 -18.68
CA LYS A 490 -15.20 -12.06 -18.84
C LYS A 490 -14.54 -12.53 -17.54
N SER A 491 -14.81 -11.86 -16.42
CA SER A 491 -14.10 -12.08 -15.16
C SER A 491 -14.96 -12.86 -14.16
N GLN A 492 -14.34 -13.38 -13.11
CA GLN A 492 -15.04 -14.01 -11.98
C GLN A 492 -16.01 -13.04 -11.25
N ILE A 493 -16.01 -11.75 -11.62
CA ILE A 493 -17.00 -10.76 -11.16
C ILE A 493 -18.42 -11.18 -11.55
N ILE A 494 -18.67 -11.64 -12.79
CA ILE A 494 -20.04 -12.04 -13.19
C ILE A 494 -20.54 -13.25 -12.40
N ALA A 495 -19.65 -14.20 -12.13
CA ALA A 495 -19.95 -15.37 -11.30
C ALA A 495 -20.33 -14.95 -9.88
N THR A 496 -19.64 -13.93 -9.34
CA THR A 496 -19.87 -13.38 -8.01
C THR A 496 -21.18 -12.59 -7.94
N ILE A 497 -21.44 -11.73 -8.94
CA ILE A 497 -22.69 -10.97 -9.04
C ILE A 497 -23.89 -11.92 -9.10
N THR A 498 -23.88 -12.88 -10.03
CA THR A 498 -24.99 -13.83 -10.21
C THR A 498 -25.20 -14.72 -8.98
N TYR A 499 -24.13 -15.13 -8.31
CA TYR A 499 -24.20 -15.89 -7.06
C TYR A 499 -24.92 -15.10 -5.98
N PHE A 500 -24.48 -13.88 -5.65
CA PHE A 500 -25.08 -13.11 -4.55
C PHE A 500 -26.45 -12.53 -4.88
N LEU A 501 -26.73 -12.21 -6.16
CA LEU A 501 -28.09 -11.90 -6.61
C LEU A 501 -29.07 -13.04 -6.28
N LYS A 502 -28.64 -14.29 -6.48
CA LYS A 502 -29.46 -15.46 -6.17
C LYS A 502 -29.51 -15.75 -4.67
N GLU A 503 -28.36 -15.85 -4.02
CA GLU A 503 -28.27 -16.32 -2.63
C GLU A 503 -28.80 -15.30 -1.63
N ASP A 504 -28.45 -14.02 -1.78
CA ASP A 504 -28.83 -12.99 -0.80
C ASP A 504 -30.19 -12.34 -1.11
N HIS A 505 -30.61 -12.33 -2.39
CA HIS A 505 -31.77 -11.57 -2.83
C HIS A 505 -32.83 -12.37 -3.58
N HIS A 506 -32.60 -13.66 -3.84
CA HIS A 506 -33.50 -14.51 -4.63
C HIS A 506 -33.90 -13.90 -5.98
N TYR A 507 -32.98 -13.13 -6.57
CA TYR A 507 -33.24 -12.35 -7.76
C TYR A 507 -33.52 -13.23 -8.98
N GLN A 508 -34.47 -12.81 -9.80
CA GLN A 508 -34.80 -13.42 -11.08
C GLN A 508 -34.96 -12.33 -12.14
N ILE A 509 -34.21 -12.44 -13.22
CA ILE A 509 -34.31 -11.56 -14.39
C ILE A 509 -35.56 -11.94 -15.17
N SER A 510 -36.38 -10.94 -15.46
CA SER A 510 -37.53 -11.01 -16.37
C SER A 510 -37.38 -10.12 -17.62
N ASP A 511 -36.36 -9.24 -17.65
CA ASP A 511 -36.07 -8.38 -18.81
C ASP A 511 -35.45 -9.21 -19.95
N GLU A 512 -36.25 -9.50 -20.96
CA GLU A 512 -35.86 -10.26 -22.15
C GLU A 512 -34.68 -9.61 -22.89
N ALA A 513 -34.61 -8.27 -22.95
CA ALA A 513 -33.52 -7.58 -23.64
C ALA A 513 -32.18 -7.77 -22.91
N LEU A 514 -32.21 -7.79 -21.57
CA LEU A 514 -31.05 -8.08 -20.75
C LEU A 514 -30.60 -9.55 -20.89
N ILE A 515 -31.56 -10.47 -20.88
CA ILE A 515 -31.34 -11.91 -21.10
C ILE A 515 -30.65 -12.15 -22.44
N ASP A 516 -31.21 -11.64 -23.53
CA ASP A 516 -30.65 -11.79 -24.88
C ASP A 516 -29.24 -11.22 -24.97
N LYS A 517 -28.98 -10.09 -24.30
CA LYS A 517 -27.65 -9.47 -24.27
C LYS A 517 -26.63 -10.31 -23.50
N LEU A 518 -27.00 -10.90 -22.36
CA LEU A 518 -26.14 -11.81 -21.59
C LEU A 518 -25.79 -13.08 -22.40
N LEU A 519 -26.78 -13.65 -23.10
CA LEU A 519 -26.59 -14.78 -24.00
C LEU A 519 -25.70 -14.42 -25.19
N HIS A 520 -25.88 -13.24 -25.79
CA HIS A 520 -25.04 -12.77 -26.88
C HIS A 520 -23.58 -12.54 -26.44
N LEU A 521 -23.35 -11.96 -25.26
CA LEU A 521 -22.01 -11.74 -24.72
C LEU A 521 -21.27 -13.05 -24.45
N SER A 522 -21.96 -14.03 -23.86
CA SER A 522 -21.38 -15.35 -23.59
C SER A 522 -21.06 -16.11 -24.89
N GLN A 523 -21.85 -15.96 -25.96
CA GLN A 523 -21.61 -16.64 -27.24
C GLN A 523 -20.19 -16.39 -27.80
N LYS A 524 -19.63 -15.20 -27.58
CA LYS A 524 -18.25 -14.85 -27.99
C LYS A 524 -17.17 -15.71 -27.32
N ALA A 525 -17.50 -16.43 -26.24
CA ALA A 525 -16.62 -17.40 -25.61
C ALA A 525 -16.56 -18.72 -26.40
N LEU A 526 -17.66 -19.14 -27.03
CA LEU A 526 -17.71 -20.35 -27.88
C LEU A 526 -16.82 -20.19 -29.12
N ASP A 527 -16.72 -18.98 -29.67
CA ASP A 527 -15.88 -18.67 -30.83
C ASP A 527 -14.37 -18.72 -30.53
N ARG A 528 -13.96 -18.97 -29.26
CA ARG A 528 -12.55 -19.03 -28.86
C ARG A 528 -12.06 -20.48 -28.86
N PRO A 529 -11.17 -20.87 -29.79
CA PRO A 529 -10.76 -22.27 -29.97
C PRO A 529 -9.96 -22.87 -28.80
N ARG A 530 -9.60 -22.09 -27.76
CA ARG A 530 -8.75 -22.52 -26.64
C ARG A 530 -9.51 -22.79 -25.33
N ARG A 531 -10.75 -22.34 -25.17
CA ARG A 531 -11.60 -22.56 -23.98
C ARG A 531 -13.09 -22.53 -24.33
N PRO A 532 -13.60 -23.55 -25.05
CA PRO A 532 -15.04 -23.65 -25.33
C PRO A 532 -15.86 -23.90 -24.05
N ASP A 533 -15.26 -24.52 -23.03
CA ASP A 533 -15.79 -24.75 -21.67
C ASP A 533 -16.31 -23.47 -21.00
N ALA A 534 -15.65 -22.33 -21.25
CA ALA A 534 -16.03 -21.04 -20.70
C ALA A 534 -17.46 -20.62 -21.08
N TYR A 535 -18.00 -21.08 -22.21
CA TYR A 535 -19.38 -20.79 -22.58
C TYR A 535 -20.38 -21.42 -21.60
N ILE A 536 -20.17 -22.68 -21.25
CA ILE A 536 -21.02 -23.40 -20.30
C ILE A 536 -20.90 -22.78 -18.90
N GLU A 537 -19.70 -22.36 -18.49
CA GLU A 537 -19.52 -21.62 -17.23
C GLU A 537 -20.45 -20.39 -17.15
N TYR A 538 -20.58 -19.61 -18.24
CA TYR A 538 -21.51 -18.47 -18.26
C TYR A 538 -22.97 -18.89 -18.15
N LEU A 539 -23.38 -19.94 -18.87
CA LEU A 539 -24.77 -20.44 -18.79
C LEU A 539 -25.11 -20.88 -17.37
N VAL A 540 -24.17 -21.54 -16.68
CA VAL A 540 -24.29 -21.92 -15.27
C VAL A 540 -24.46 -20.69 -14.37
N TYR A 541 -23.69 -19.63 -14.59
CA TYR A 541 -23.87 -18.38 -13.84
C TYR A 541 -25.26 -17.77 -14.07
N TYR A 542 -25.76 -17.81 -15.30
CA TYR A 542 -27.07 -17.26 -15.65
C TYR A 542 -28.24 -18.10 -15.14
N ALA A 543 -28.09 -19.42 -15.10
CA ALA A 543 -29.09 -20.35 -14.58
C ALA A 543 -29.54 -19.97 -13.16
N ARG A 544 -28.64 -19.38 -12.37
CA ARG A 544 -28.92 -18.89 -11.01
C ARG A 544 -29.97 -17.78 -10.98
N ILE A 545 -29.96 -16.90 -11.97
CA ILE A 545 -30.73 -15.65 -11.98
C ILE A 545 -31.77 -15.58 -13.10
N PHE A 546 -31.84 -16.54 -14.02
CA PHE A 546 -32.90 -16.56 -15.03
C PHE A 546 -34.20 -17.08 -14.42
N GLY A 547 -35.32 -16.43 -14.74
CA GLY A 547 -36.66 -16.90 -14.36
C GLY A 547 -36.98 -18.28 -14.95
N PRO A 548 -37.87 -19.08 -14.32
CA PRO A 548 -38.23 -20.42 -14.79
C PRO A 548 -38.62 -20.50 -16.26
N GLU A 549 -39.33 -19.50 -16.76
CA GLU A 549 -39.78 -19.36 -18.15
C GLU A 549 -38.63 -19.19 -19.16
N HIS A 550 -37.45 -18.79 -18.70
CA HIS A 550 -36.24 -18.59 -19.51
C HIS A 550 -35.21 -19.71 -19.36
N GLN A 551 -35.43 -20.67 -18.45
CA GLN A 551 -34.51 -21.79 -18.23
C GLN A 551 -34.41 -22.70 -19.46
N GLU A 552 -35.51 -22.94 -20.16
CA GLU A 552 -35.51 -23.74 -21.40
C GLU A 552 -34.60 -23.16 -22.49
N LYS A 553 -34.48 -21.82 -22.56
CA LYS A 553 -33.53 -21.16 -23.47
C LYS A 553 -32.09 -21.49 -23.11
N LEU A 554 -31.75 -21.56 -21.81
CA LEU A 554 -30.42 -21.95 -21.35
C LEU A 554 -30.14 -23.42 -21.63
N LYS A 555 -31.12 -24.31 -21.40
CA LYS A 555 -31.01 -25.75 -21.68
C LYS A 555 -30.71 -26.03 -23.15
N ASP A 556 -31.47 -25.42 -24.07
CA ASP A 556 -31.24 -25.55 -25.52
C ASP A 556 -29.83 -25.07 -25.93
N ARG A 557 -29.35 -23.96 -25.37
CA ARG A 557 -28.01 -23.44 -25.66
C ARG A 557 -26.89 -24.31 -25.08
N ALA A 558 -27.08 -24.82 -23.86
CA ALA A 558 -26.12 -25.72 -23.22
C ALA A 558 -25.99 -27.02 -24.02
N LEU A 559 -27.13 -27.62 -24.43
CA LEU A 559 -27.17 -28.82 -25.24
C LEU A 559 -26.41 -28.64 -26.56
N LYS A 560 -26.74 -27.59 -27.32
CA LYS A 560 -26.05 -27.26 -28.58
C LYS A 560 -24.55 -27.03 -28.39
N ALA A 561 -24.15 -26.41 -27.28
CA ALA A 561 -22.75 -26.16 -27.00
C ALA A 561 -21.99 -27.46 -26.72
N ILE A 562 -22.55 -28.38 -25.92
CA ILE A 562 -21.95 -29.70 -25.68
C ILE A 562 -21.82 -30.48 -26.99
N GLU A 563 -22.85 -30.49 -27.84
CA GLU A 563 -22.81 -31.15 -29.15
C GLU A 563 -21.71 -30.62 -30.09
N GLN A 564 -21.34 -29.34 -29.93
CA GLN A 564 -20.33 -28.67 -30.77
C GLN A 564 -18.91 -28.76 -30.20
N MET A 565 -18.72 -29.29 -28.98
CA MET A 565 -17.41 -29.40 -28.35
C MET A 565 -16.65 -30.65 -28.85
N PRO A 566 -15.47 -30.49 -29.47
CA PRO A 566 -14.80 -31.61 -30.14
C PRO A 566 -14.11 -32.63 -29.21
N THR A 567 -13.70 -32.24 -28.00
CA THR A 567 -13.09 -33.06 -26.92
C THR A 567 -12.88 -32.19 -25.67
N TYR A 568 -12.86 -32.75 -24.44
CA TYR A 568 -12.74 -32.08 -23.13
C TYR A 568 -14.00 -31.40 -22.60
N TRP A 569 -14.89 -32.20 -22.02
CA TRP A 569 -16.18 -31.79 -21.48
C TRP A 569 -16.40 -32.23 -20.04
N GLU A 570 -15.42 -32.86 -19.38
CA GLU A 570 -15.61 -33.44 -18.04
C GLU A 570 -16.23 -32.43 -17.05
N THR A 571 -15.59 -31.27 -16.91
CA THR A 571 -16.07 -30.22 -16.00
C THR A 571 -17.33 -29.53 -16.52
N SER A 572 -17.40 -29.20 -17.81
CA SER A 572 -18.55 -28.50 -18.39
C SER A 572 -19.83 -29.32 -18.38
N TYR A 573 -19.73 -30.63 -18.61
CA TYR A 573 -20.84 -31.55 -18.52
C TYR A 573 -21.34 -31.71 -17.09
N ILE A 574 -20.43 -31.94 -16.14
CA ILE A 574 -20.78 -32.03 -14.72
C ILE A 574 -21.45 -30.73 -14.27
N ASP A 575 -20.88 -29.57 -14.59
CA ASP A 575 -21.46 -28.29 -14.21
C ASP A 575 -22.85 -28.09 -14.87
N ALA A 576 -23.01 -28.43 -16.15
CA ALA A 576 -24.31 -28.35 -16.82
C ALA A 576 -25.35 -29.27 -16.17
N VAL A 577 -24.98 -30.49 -15.78
CA VAL A 577 -25.87 -31.42 -15.07
C VAL A 577 -26.22 -30.92 -13.68
N LEU A 578 -25.23 -30.46 -12.90
CA LEU A 578 -25.43 -29.96 -11.53
C LEU A 578 -26.36 -28.75 -11.48
N PHE A 579 -26.39 -27.95 -12.55
CA PHE A 579 -27.26 -26.78 -12.68
C PHE A 579 -28.53 -27.06 -13.50
N ASP A 580 -28.90 -28.32 -13.72
CA ASP A 580 -30.09 -28.76 -14.45
C ASP A 580 -30.21 -28.16 -15.88
N LEU A 581 -29.06 -27.85 -16.49
CA LEU A 581 -29.01 -27.38 -17.88
C LEU A 581 -29.12 -28.53 -18.87
N ILE A 582 -28.69 -29.73 -18.48
CA ILE A 582 -28.69 -30.94 -19.30
C ILE A 582 -29.03 -32.14 -18.41
N ASP A 583 -29.78 -33.10 -18.94
CA ASP A 583 -30.04 -34.37 -18.25
C ASP A 583 -28.74 -35.20 -18.17
N TYR A 584 -28.44 -35.72 -16.98
CA TYR A 584 -27.28 -36.58 -16.75
C TYR A 584 -27.29 -37.85 -17.60
N GLN A 585 -28.42 -38.25 -18.18
CA GLN A 585 -28.48 -39.40 -19.07
C GLN A 585 -28.00 -39.07 -20.48
N SER A 586 -28.14 -37.81 -20.92
CA SER A 586 -28.07 -37.43 -22.33
C SER A 586 -26.71 -37.63 -22.99
N TYR A 587 -25.65 -37.85 -22.20
CA TYR A 587 -24.29 -38.12 -22.70
C TYR A 587 -23.47 -38.93 -21.68
N TRP A 588 -24.11 -39.71 -20.80
CA TRP A 588 -23.38 -40.37 -19.71
C TRP A 588 -22.32 -41.36 -20.20
N ALA A 589 -22.63 -42.09 -21.28
CA ALA A 589 -21.79 -43.15 -21.81
C ALA A 589 -20.50 -42.60 -22.42
N GLU A 590 -20.60 -41.51 -23.18
CA GLU A 590 -19.48 -40.81 -23.79
C GLU A 590 -18.61 -40.17 -22.69
N TYR A 591 -19.23 -39.62 -21.64
CA TYR A 591 -18.51 -38.99 -20.53
C TYR A 591 -17.65 -40.02 -19.80
N LEU A 592 -18.26 -41.17 -19.48
CA LEU A 592 -17.56 -42.29 -18.87
C LEU A 592 -16.42 -42.82 -19.75
N ALA A 593 -16.61 -42.88 -21.06
CA ALA A 593 -15.57 -43.32 -21.99
C ALA A 593 -14.35 -42.38 -21.96
N GLU A 594 -14.58 -41.07 -21.89
CA GLU A 594 -13.52 -40.06 -21.83
C GLU A 594 -12.78 -40.07 -20.49
N VAL A 595 -13.51 -40.09 -19.36
CA VAL A 595 -12.89 -40.18 -18.02
C VAL A 595 -12.03 -41.45 -17.89
N ARG A 596 -12.51 -42.58 -18.44
CA ARG A 596 -11.74 -43.84 -18.47
C ARG A 596 -10.51 -43.78 -19.37
N ALA A 597 -10.54 -43.00 -20.44
CA ALA A 597 -9.40 -42.82 -21.33
C ALA A 597 -8.29 -41.93 -20.71
N ILE A 598 -8.65 -41.03 -19.80
CA ILE A 598 -7.74 -40.10 -19.10
C ILE A 598 -7.24 -40.69 -17.77
N ALA A 599 -7.99 -41.62 -17.16
CA ALA A 599 -7.59 -42.29 -15.93
C ALA A 599 -6.33 -43.17 -16.14
N PRO A 600 -5.27 -43.03 -15.33
CA PRO A 600 -4.14 -43.95 -15.39
C PRO A 600 -4.60 -45.38 -15.09
N PRO A 601 -3.94 -46.42 -15.64
CA PRO A 601 -4.33 -47.80 -15.43
C PRO A 601 -4.37 -48.13 -13.93
N ILE A 602 -5.43 -48.80 -13.52
CA ILE A 602 -5.71 -49.20 -12.14
C ILE A 602 -4.49 -49.94 -11.58
N GLY A 603 -3.77 -49.32 -10.62
CA GLY A 603 -2.58 -49.88 -9.99
C GLY A 603 -1.48 -48.89 -9.55
N ALA A 604 -1.54 -47.62 -9.95
CA ALA A 604 -0.59 -46.59 -9.47
C ALA A 604 -1.27 -45.67 -8.42
N PRO A 605 -0.77 -45.57 -7.18
CA PRO A 605 -1.35 -44.71 -6.16
C PRO A 605 -1.03 -43.23 -6.45
N ASP A 606 -2.06 -42.40 -6.63
CA ASP A 606 -1.95 -40.94 -6.62
C ASP A 606 -2.54 -40.42 -5.30
N MET A 607 -1.66 -40.09 -4.34
CA MET A 607 -2.02 -39.80 -2.94
C MET A 607 -2.50 -38.35 -2.68
N ASN A 608 -2.79 -37.54 -3.71
CA ASN A 608 -2.95 -36.09 -3.52
C ASN A 608 -4.31 -35.46 -3.87
N ASN A 609 -5.37 -36.22 -4.19
CA ASN A 609 -6.69 -35.61 -4.47
C ASN A 609 -7.89 -36.39 -3.88
N PRO A 610 -8.35 -36.03 -2.66
CA PRO A 610 -9.46 -36.69 -1.97
C PRO A 610 -10.81 -36.59 -2.70
N ALA A 611 -11.03 -35.56 -3.53
CA ALA A 611 -12.27 -35.41 -4.29
C ALA A 611 -12.36 -36.44 -5.43
N ARG A 612 -11.21 -36.76 -6.05
CA ARG A 612 -11.08 -37.76 -7.12
C ARG A 612 -11.29 -39.17 -6.56
N GLU A 613 -10.80 -39.45 -5.36
CA GLU A 613 -10.99 -40.72 -4.68
C GLU A 613 -12.47 -40.96 -4.31
N ARG A 614 -13.17 -39.93 -3.85
CA ARG A 614 -14.61 -40.00 -3.54
C ARG A 614 -15.48 -40.20 -4.80
N PHE A 615 -15.08 -39.62 -5.93
CA PHE A 615 -15.72 -39.82 -7.22
C PHE A 615 -15.48 -41.24 -7.77
N HIS A 616 -14.28 -41.81 -7.60
CA HIS A 616 -13.98 -43.21 -7.96
C HIS A 616 -14.74 -44.23 -7.09
N GLN A 617 -14.97 -43.91 -5.81
CA GLN A 617 -15.81 -44.75 -4.94
C GLN A 617 -17.27 -44.78 -5.37
N LEU A 618 -17.80 -43.66 -5.93
CA LEU A 618 -19.16 -43.62 -6.48
C LEU A 618 -19.25 -44.39 -7.81
N LEU A 619 -18.23 -44.29 -8.68
CA LEU A 619 -18.16 -45.00 -9.96
C LEU A 619 -17.96 -46.52 -9.83
N SER A 620 -17.46 -47.00 -8.71
CA SER A 620 -17.29 -48.44 -8.45
C SER A 620 -18.53 -49.08 -7.80
N ALA A 621 -19.51 -48.27 -7.37
CA ALA A 621 -20.77 -48.70 -6.78
C ALA A 621 -21.95 -48.74 -7.77
N SER A 622 -21.78 -48.19 -8.97
CA SER A 622 -22.70 -48.27 -10.13
C SER A 622 -22.19 -49.27 -11.16
#